data_AF-A0A429MLD6-F1
#
_entry.id   AF-A0A429MLD6-F1
#
_cell.length_a   1.000
_cell.length_b   1.000
_cell.length_c   1.000
_cell.angle_alpha   90.00
_cell.angle_beta   90.00
_cell.angle_gamma   90.00
#
_symmetry.space_group_name_H-M   'P 1'
#
loop_
_entity.id
_entity.type
_entity.pdbx_description
1 polymer ?
#
loop_
_entity_poly.entity_id
_entity_poly.type
_entity_poly.pdbx_seq_one_letter_code
_entity_poly.pdbx_strand_id
1 'polypeptide(L)'
;IGGNWTKASVRGVIHILDWGPDKGLKALELDPEADWVEGYLFSTEKLAENWQMLDDFEGFQYQRVTADIKLESGEYVKAWTYQINMQAKASHSYK
;
A
#
# COMPACT_ATOMS: atom_id res chain seq x y z
N ILE A 1 -6.39 5.64 -15.57
CA ILE A 1 -5.91 4.37 -16.17
C ILE A 1 -7.00 3.35 -16.55
N GLY A 2 -8.25 3.42 -16.07
CA GLY A 2 -9.32 2.48 -16.46
C GLY A 2 -9.08 1.06 -15.95
N GLY A 3 -10.09 0.41 -15.38
CA GLY A 3 -9.92 -0.89 -14.74
C GLY A 3 -11.09 -1.25 -13.83
N ASN A 4 -10.94 -2.37 -13.12
CA ASN A 4 -11.94 -2.89 -12.21
C ASN A 4 -11.47 -2.73 -10.76
N TRP A 5 -12.43 -2.46 -9.88
CA TRP A 5 -12.24 -2.45 -8.44
C TRP A 5 -13.03 -3.60 -7.82
N THR A 6 -12.35 -4.44 -7.06
CA THR A 6 -12.97 -5.56 -6.34
C THR A 6 -12.73 -5.34 -4.86
N LYS A 7 -13.78 -5.49 -4.03
CA LYS A 7 -13.62 -5.40 -2.58
C LYS A 7 -12.63 -6.44 -2.10
N ALA A 8 -11.74 -6.01 -1.23
CA ALA A 8 -10.68 -6.84 -0.71
C ALA A 8 -10.18 -6.31 0.63
N SER A 9 -9.37 -7.11 1.31
CA SER A 9 -8.68 -6.70 2.52
C SER A 9 -7.25 -7.24 2.55
N VAL A 10 -6.41 -6.56 3.33
CA VAL A 10 -5.02 -6.94 3.59
C VAL A 10 -4.79 -6.91 5.09
N ARG A 11 -3.84 -7.68 5.61
CA ARG A 11 -3.46 -7.54 7.02
C ARG A 11 -2.38 -6.48 7.21
N GLY A 12 -2.62 -5.60 8.16
CA GLY A 12 -1.69 -4.53 8.47
C GLY A 12 -2.27 -3.49 9.40
N VAL A 13 -1.47 -2.47 9.66
CA VAL A 13 -1.82 -1.35 10.54
C VAL A 13 -1.83 -0.07 9.72
N ILE A 14 -2.86 0.76 9.93
CA ILE A 14 -2.92 2.11 9.35
C ILE A 14 -2.34 3.12 10.32
N HIS A 15 -1.31 3.81 9.88
CA HIS A 15 -0.69 4.92 10.60
C HIS A 15 -1.10 6.24 9.97
N ILE A 16 -1.12 7.32 10.77
CA ILE A 16 -1.09 8.68 10.26
C ILE A 16 0.35 9.15 10.30
N LEU A 17 0.90 9.54 9.15
CA LEU A 17 2.29 10.02 9.08
C LEU A 17 2.41 11.34 9.85
N ASP A 18 3.45 11.48 10.65
CA ASP A 18 3.78 12.69 11.40
C ASP A 18 5.06 13.38 10.87
N TRP A 19 5.63 12.86 9.77
CA TRP A 19 6.86 13.29 9.12
C TRP A 19 6.76 13.30 7.58
N GLY A 20 7.71 13.98 6.94
CA GLY A 20 7.82 14.07 5.48
C GLY A 20 6.73 14.94 4.80
N PRO A 21 6.76 15.08 3.47
CA PRO A 21 5.75 15.81 2.71
C PRO A 21 4.31 15.30 2.90
N ASP A 22 4.12 14.01 3.17
CA ASP A 22 2.81 13.36 3.34
C ASP A 22 2.31 13.33 4.79
N LYS A 23 2.86 14.20 5.65
CA LYS A 23 2.41 14.37 7.03
C LYS A 23 0.89 14.62 7.08
N GLY A 24 0.20 13.85 7.92
CA GLY A 24 -1.25 13.87 8.08
C GLY A 24 -1.99 12.86 7.18
N LEU A 25 -1.30 12.23 6.22
CA LEU A 25 -1.87 11.19 5.38
C LEU A 25 -1.79 9.80 6.04
N LYS A 26 -2.66 8.90 5.58
CA LYS A 26 -2.70 7.51 6.01
C LYS A 26 -1.62 6.72 5.29
N ALA A 27 -0.96 5.82 6.02
CA ALA A 27 -0.01 4.89 5.45
C ALA A 27 -0.20 3.49 6.02
N LEU A 28 -0.09 2.48 5.15
CA LEU A 28 -0.21 1.08 5.50
C LEU A 28 1.15 0.53 5.95
N GLU A 29 1.19 -0.20 7.05
CA GLU A 29 2.30 -1.08 7.43
C GLU A 29 1.79 -2.52 7.37
N LEU A 30 2.35 -3.34 6.47
CA LEU A 30 1.93 -4.73 6.34
C LEU A 30 2.40 -5.53 7.56
N ASP A 31 1.47 -6.29 8.14
CA ASP A 31 1.73 -7.15 9.29
C ASP A 31 0.78 -8.36 9.21
N PRO A 32 1.30 -9.59 8.95
CA PRO A 32 0.49 -10.80 8.86
C PRO A 32 -0.29 -11.15 10.14
N GLU A 33 0.12 -10.66 11.30
CA GLU A 33 -0.51 -10.94 12.58
C GLU A 33 -1.56 -9.87 12.97
N ALA A 34 -1.58 -8.73 12.28
CA ALA A 34 -2.53 -7.65 12.51
C ALA A 34 -3.94 -7.96 11.99
N ASP A 35 -4.88 -7.07 12.31
CA ASP A 35 -6.26 -7.12 11.83
C ASP A 35 -6.36 -6.87 10.32
N TRP A 36 -7.54 -7.20 9.77
CA TRP A 36 -7.87 -6.91 8.38
C TRP A 36 -8.14 -5.42 8.17
N VAL A 37 -7.43 -4.84 7.21
CA VAL A 37 -7.68 -3.51 6.65
C VAL A 37 -8.53 -3.67 5.41
N GLU A 38 -9.76 -3.20 5.49
CA GLU A 38 -10.71 -3.20 4.37
C GLU A 38 -10.33 -2.17 3.29
N GLY A 39 -10.51 -2.56 2.04
CA GLY A 39 -10.19 -1.75 0.88
C GLY A 39 -10.65 -2.38 -0.42
N TYR A 40 -9.89 -2.13 -1.48
CA TYR A 40 -10.20 -2.63 -2.82
C TYR A 40 -8.92 -3.04 -3.55
N LEU A 41 -9.00 -4.13 -4.30
CA LEU A 41 -8.00 -4.51 -5.29
C LEU A 41 -8.35 -3.85 -6.62
N PHE A 42 -7.43 -3.06 -7.16
CA PHE A 42 -7.53 -2.49 -8.49
C PHE A 42 -6.81 -3.35 -9.52
N SER A 43 -7.48 -3.66 -10.63
CA SER A 43 -6.95 -4.51 -11.69
C SER A 43 -7.15 -3.88 -13.06
N THR A 44 -6.07 -3.80 -13.85
CA THR A 44 -6.09 -3.36 -15.25
C THR A 44 -4.88 -3.89 -16.00
N GLU A 45 -5.03 -4.14 -17.31
CA GLU A 45 -3.95 -4.53 -18.21
C GLU A 45 -2.90 -3.42 -18.38
N LYS A 46 -3.26 -2.17 -18.05
CA LYS A 46 -2.39 -0.99 -18.22
C LYS A 46 -1.43 -0.76 -17.06
N LEU A 47 -1.47 -1.54 -15.98
CA LEU A 47 -0.62 -1.31 -14.81
C LEU A 47 0.87 -1.41 -15.15
N ALA A 48 1.24 -2.36 -16.03
CA ALA A 48 2.63 -2.56 -16.46
C ALA A 48 3.28 -1.27 -17.00
N GLU A 49 2.52 -0.46 -17.72
CA GLU A 49 2.98 0.80 -18.33
C GLU A 49 2.94 1.98 -17.35
N ASN A 50 2.26 1.85 -16.21
CA ASN A 50 1.98 2.95 -15.29
C ASN A 50 2.68 2.81 -13.93
N TRP A 51 3.44 1.72 -13.69
CA TRP A 51 4.13 1.50 -12.41
C TRP A 51 5.07 2.63 -12.04
N GLN A 52 5.87 3.15 -12.98
CA GLN A 52 6.82 4.23 -12.69
C GLN A 52 6.09 5.50 -12.25
N MET A 53 4.99 5.86 -12.92
CA MET A 53 4.17 7.02 -12.54
C MET A 53 3.62 6.88 -11.11
N LEU A 54 3.18 5.68 -10.74
CA LEU A 54 2.68 5.39 -9.39
C LEU A 54 3.81 5.44 -8.35
N ASP A 55 4.96 4.83 -8.66
CA ASP A 55 6.15 4.84 -7.79
C ASP A 55 6.64 6.28 -7.55
N ASP A 56 6.64 7.13 -8.59
CA ASP A 56 7.04 8.54 -8.50
C ASP A 56 6.03 9.38 -7.71
N PHE A 57 4.72 9.07 -7.83
CA PHE A 57 3.65 9.76 -7.12
C PHE A 57 3.70 9.50 -5.61
N GLU A 58 3.84 8.23 -5.21
CA GLU A 58 3.98 7.82 -3.82
C GLU A 58 5.33 8.29 -3.24
N GLY A 59 6.37 8.34 -4.07
CA GLY A 59 7.66 8.89 -3.71
C GLY A 59 8.37 8.10 -2.61
N PHE A 60 9.31 8.75 -1.93
CA PHE A 60 10.26 8.06 -1.05
C PHE A 60 9.67 7.57 0.29
N GLN A 61 8.51 8.10 0.71
CA GLN A 61 7.89 7.74 1.99
C GLN A 61 7.23 6.37 1.97
N TYR A 62 6.91 5.88 0.78
CA TYR A 62 6.31 4.58 0.56
C TYR A 62 7.23 3.69 -0.28
N GLN A 63 6.93 2.41 -0.28
CA GLN A 63 7.60 1.42 -1.11
C GLN A 63 6.58 0.44 -1.65
N ARG A 64 6.73 0.10 -2.94
CA ARG A 64 5.89 -0.92 -3.58
C ARG A 64 6.35 -2.31 -3.16
N VAL A 65 5.43 -3.09 -2.63
CA VAL A 65 5.67 -4.46 -2.13
C VAL A 65 4.54 -5.38 -2.57
N THR A 66 4.81 -6.68 -2.62
CA THR A 66 3.76 -7.68 -2.81
C THR A 66 3.10 -8.00 -1.47
N ALA A 67 1.77 -8.07 -1.43
CA ALA A 67 0.98 -8.47 -0.28
C ALA A 67 0.03 -9.62 -0.63
N ASP A 68 -0.34 -10.41 0.38
CA ASP A 68 -1.43 -11.36 0.30
C ASP A 68 -2.75 -10.63 0.55
N ILE A 69 -3.60 -10.59 -0.48
CA ILE A 69 -4.87 -9.88 -0.50
C ILE A 69 -6.01 -10.90 -0.43
N LYS A 70 -6.92 -10.70 0.51
CA LYS A 70 -8.14 -11.50 0.63
C LYS A 70 -9.27 -10.79 -0.12
N LEU A 71 -9.81 -11.44 -1.14
CA LEU A 71 -10.97 -10.95 -1.88
C LEU A 71 -12.26 -11.16 -1.07
N GLU A 72 -13.33 -10.42 -1.41
CA GLU A 72 -14.66 -10.63 -0.80
C GLU A 72 -15.18 -12.07 -0.98
N SER A 73 -14.72 -12.78 -2.02
CA SER A 73 -15.01 -14.22 -2.22
C SER A 73 -14.36 -15.14 -1.17
N GLY A 74 -13.40 -14.64 -0.40
CA GLY A 74 -12.56 -15.41 0.52
C GLY A 74 -11.28 -15.99 -0.12
N GLU A 75 -11.11 -15.83 -1.44
CA GLU A 75 -9.88 -16.20 -2.15
C GLU A 75 -8.70 -15.30 -1.77
N TYR A 76 -7.50 -15.87 -1.77
CA TYR A 76 -6.26 -15.14 -1.55
C TYR A 76 -5.50 -14.99 -2.86
N VAL A 77 -5.09 -13.77 -3.17
CA VAL A 77 -4.28 -13.44 -4.34
C VAL A 77 -3.07 -12.60 -3.92
N LYS A 78 -1.95 -12.73 -4.65
CA LYS A 78 -0.83 -11.80 -4.48
C LYS A 78 -1.00 -10.60 -5.38
N ALA A 79 -0.88 -9.40 -4.81
CA ALA A 79 -0.95 -8.15 -5.55
C ALA A 79 0.07 -7.14 -5.01
N TRP A 80 0.32 -6.09 -5.80
CA TRP A 80 1.16 -4.98 -5.38
C TRP A 80 0.36 -3.99 -4.53
N THR A 81 1.00 -3.47 -3.48
CA THR A 81 0.50 -2.37 -2.66
C THR A 81 1.67 -1.46 -2.28
N TYR A 82 1.35 -0.26 -1.78
CA TYR A 82 2.32 0.64 -1.18
C TYR A 82 2.20 0.55 0.33
N GLN A 83 3.33 0.32 0.99
CA GLN A 83 3.45 0.40 2.44
C GLN A 83 4.45 1.48 2.84
N ILE A 84 4.46 1.84 4.12
CA ILE A 84 5.48 2.72 4.69
C ILE A 84 6.88 2.17 4.35
N ASN A 85 7.74 3.06 3.85
CA ASN A 85 9.16 2.80 3.72
C ASN A 85 9.83 2.93 5.10
N MET A 86 10.09 1.79 5.75
CA MET A 86 10.65 1.75 7.10
C MET A 86 12.06 2.35 7.18
N GLN A 87 12.84 2.33 6.10
CA GLN A 87 14.15 2.99 6.08
C GLN A 87 14.00 4.51 6.06
N ALA A 88 13.05 5.03 5.26
CA ALA A 88 12.74 6.45 5.23
C ALA A 88 12.19 6.94 6.58
N LYS A 89 11.27 6.19 7.20
CA LYS A 89 10.77 6.46 8.56
C LYS A 89 11.90 6.50 9.59
N ALA A 90 12.75 5.48 9.62
CA ALA A 90 13.86 5.41 10.57
C ALA A 90 14.82 6.60 10.42
N SER A 91 15.16 7.03 9.20
CA SER A 91 16.03 8.20 9.02
C SER A 91 15.44 9.53 9.51
N HIS A 92 14.11 9.62 9.65
CA HIS A 92 13.42 10.81 10.17
C HIS A 92 13.15 10.75 11.67
N SER A 93 12.93 9.58 12.25
CA SER A 93 12.70 9.42 13.70
C SER A 93 13.92 9.70 14.57
N TYR A 94 15.12 9.81 13.97
CA TYR A 94 16.38 10.12 14.67
C TYR A 94 16.81 11.59 14.57
N LYS A 95 15.92 12.50 14.16
CA LYS A 95 16.15 13.96 14.15
C LYS A 95 15.20 14.66 15.11
#